data_AF-A0A946BG20-F1
#
_entry.id   AF-A0A946BG20-F1
#
_cell.length_a   1.000
_cell.length_b   1.000
_cell.length_c   1.000
_cell.angle_alpha   90.00
_cell.angle_beta   90.00
_cell.angle_gamma   90.00
#
_symmetry.space_group_name_H-M   'P 1'
#
loop_
_entity.id
_entity.type
_entity.pdbx_description
1 polymer ?
#
loop_
_entity_poly.entity_id
_entity_poly.type
_entity_poly.pdbx_seq_one_letter_code
_entity_poly.pdbx_strand_id
1 'polypeptide(L)'
;MTSIPKTQFDDLSLVRQGKVRDIFDTGDSLLMVTTDRLSAFDVVLPDIIPDKGKVLNQISVFWFKQMENIVKNHIITTNVNEYPEEFKPYSDALDKRSMLVKKADPLPIECIVRGYITGSGWSSYQKEGHVCGIKLPKGLKESDKLEQPLFTPSTKAEVGDHDINISFDEA
;
A
#
# COMPACT_ATOMS: atom_id res chain seq x y z
N MET A 1 18.84 -7.87 -15.93
CA MET A 1 17.91 -7.20 -14.98
C MET A 1 17.49 -8.23 -13.95
N THR A 2 17.76 -7.98 -12.67
CA THR A 2 17.43 -8.94 -11.60
C THR A 2 15.97 -8.73 -11.19
N SER A 3 15.09 -9.63 -11.63
CA SER A 3 13.72 -9.69 -11.13
C SER A 3 13.68 -10.43 -9.80
N ILE A 4 12.84 -9.97 -8.86
CA ILE A 4 12.79 -10.51 -7.50
C ILE A 4 11.38 -11.05 -7.23
N PRO A 5 11.14 -12.36 -7.46
CA PRO A 5 9.89 -13.01 -7.07
C PRO A 5 9.75 -13.11 -5.55
N LYS A 6 10.86 -13.32 -4.84
CA LYS A 6 10.95 -13.33 -3.38
C LYS A 6 12.33 -12.87 -2.97
N THR A 7 12.41 -12.06 -1.91
CA THR A 7 13.69 -11.73 -1.29
C THR A 7 14.26 -13.00 -0.64
N GLN A 8 15.43 -13.44 -1.09
CA GLN A 8 16.21 -14.53 -0.47
C GLN A 8 17.38 -13.88 0.25
N PHE A 9 17.10 -13.31 1.41
CA PHE A 9 18.09 -12.73 2.29
C PHE A 9 18.17 -13.62 3.53
N ASP A 10 18.92 -14.72 3.41
CA ASP A 10 18.87 -15.83 4.36
C ASP A 10 19.34 -15.43 5.78
N ASP A 11 20.14 -14.36 5.88
CA ASP A 11 20.70 -13.86 7.14
C ASP A 11 19.93 -12.67 7.73
N LEU A 12 18.79 -12.26 7.13
CA LEU A 12 18.06 -11.05 7.54
C LEU A 12 16.73 -11.39 8.21
N SER A 13 16.40 -10.63 9.25
CA SER A 13 15.17 -10.82 10.06
C SER A 13 13.91 -10.42 9.26
N LEU A 14 13.30 -11.37 8.57
CA LEU A 14 12.03 -11.18 7.88
C LEU A 14 10.87 -11.13 8.90
N VAL A 15 10.27 -9.95 9.06
CA VAL A 15 9.14 -9.72 9.97
C VAL A 15 7.82 -10.10 9.33
N ARG A 16 7.63 -9.72 8.06
CA ARG A 16 6.35 -9.92 7.37
C ARG A 16 6.55 -10.07 5.87
N GLN A 17 5.93 -11.09 5.31
CA GLN A 17 5.73 -11.25 3.87
C GLN A 17 4.27 -10.94 3.54
N GLY A 18 4.06 -9.80 2.87
CA GLY A 18 2.77 -9.46 2.28
C GLY A 18 2.67 -9.95 0.83
N LYS A 19 1.50 -9.72 0.22
CA LYS A 19 1.23 -10.06 -1.19
C LYS A 19 2.33 -9.53 -2.13
N VAL A 20 2.75 -8.27 -1.94
CA VAL A 20 3.70 -7.58 -2.84
C VAL A 20 4.90 -6.94 -2.15
N ARG A 21 4.99 -7.00 -0.81
CA ARG A 21 6.08 -6.40 -0.03
C ARG A 21 6.64 -7.38 0.98
N ASP A 22 7.95 -7.41 1.09
CA ASP A 22 8.69 -8.12 2.14
C ASP A 22 9.24 -7.06 3.11
N ILE A 23 9.09 -7.28 4.42
CA ILE A 23 9.45 -6.32 5.48
C ILE A 23 10.47 -6.97 6.40
N PHE A 24 11.61 -6.32 6.55
CA PHE A 24 12.72 -6.77 7.39
C PHE A 24 12.89 -5.87 8.61
N ASP A 25 13.21 -6.46 9.76
CA ASP A 25 13.62 -5.70 10.94
C ASP A 25 15.08 -5.27 10.80
N THR A 26 15.37 -4.03 11.20
CA THR A 26 16.73 -3.47 11.27
C THR A 26 17.10 -3.05 12.70
N GLY A 27 16.30 -3.45 13.69
CA GLY A 27 16.40 -3.00 15.08
C GLY A 27 15.51 -1.77 15.32
N ASP A 28 15.99 -0.58 14.99
CA ASP A 28 15.27 0.68 15.27
C ASP A 28 14.28 1.09 14.16
N SER A 29 14.37 0.42 13.01
CA SER A 29 13.62 0.75 11.80
C SER A 29 13.18 -0.52 11.05
N LEU A 30 12.41 -0.36 9.98
CA LEU A 30 12.05 -1.43 9.06
C LEU A 30 12.62 -1.16 7.68
N LEU A 31 13.14 -2.19 7.01
CA LEU A 31 13.38 -2.13 5.58
C LEU A 31 12.18 -2.72 4.84
N MET A 32 11.50 -1.88 4.06
CA MET A 32 10.39 -2.31 3.20
C MET A 32 10.90 -2.55 1.79
N VAL A 33 10.71 -3.78 1.27
CA VAL A 33 11.11 -4.17 -0.08
C VAL A 33 9.87 -4.48 -0.91
N THR A 34 9.69 -3.75 -2.00
CA THR A 34 8.59 -3.97 -2.95
C THR A 34 9.05 -4.96 -4.02
N THR A 35 8.38 -6.11 -4.09
CA THR A 35 8.75 -7.20 -5.00
C THR A 35 8.06 -7.09 -6.35
N ASP A 36 8.43 -7.98 -7.27
CA ASP A 36 7.81 -8.06 -8.60
C ASP A 36 6.55 -8.94 -8.60
N ARG A 37 6.15 -9.48 -7.43
CA ARG A 37 4.90 -10.23 -7.24
C ARG A 37 3.69 -9.36 -7.56
N LEU A 38 2.67 -10.00 -8.11
CA LEU A 38 1.36 -9.42 -8.41
C LEU A 38 0.29 -10.25 -7.72
N SER A 39 -0.79 -9.61 -7.27
CA SER A 39 -1.96 -10.31 -6.75
C SER A 39 -3.23 -9.82 -7.43
N ALA A 40 -4.15 -10.75 -7.69
CA ALA A 40 -5.49 -10.47 -8.16
C ALA A 40 -6.48 -11.36 -7.39
N PHE A 41 -7.64 -10.81 -7.03
CA PHE A 41 -8.65 -11.52 -6.23
C PHE A 41 -8.05 -12.17 -4.96
N ASP A 42 -7.22 -11.41 -4.25
CA ASP A 42 -6.51 -11.83 -3.03
C ASP A 42 -5.53 -13.00 -3.15
N VAL A 43 -5.28 -13.50 -4.38
CA VAL A 43 -4.31 -14.55 -4.66
C VAL A 43 -3.05 -13.94 -5.30
N VAL A 44 -1.88 -14.33 -4.80
CA VAL A 44 -0.59 -14.00 -5.43
C VAL A 44 -0.43 -14.88 -6.67
N LEU A 45 -0.20 -14.25 -7.82
CA LEU A 45 -0.05 -14.94 -9.09
C LEU A 45 1.32 -15.63 -9.18
N PRO A 46 1.42 -16.75 -9.92
CA PRO A 46 2.70 -17.42 -10.12
C PRO A 46 3.68 -16.58 -10.95
N ASP A 47 3.15 -15.81 -11.91
CA ASP A 47 3.94 -14.94 -12.78
C ASP A 47 4.22 -13.58 -12.12
N ILE A 48 5.43 -13.10 -12.37
CA ILE A 48 5.89 -11.78 -11.91
C ILE A 48 5.86 -10.77 -13.04
N ILE A 49 5.81 -9.48 -12.67
CA ILE A 49 5.99 -8.39 -13.63
C ILE A 49 7.37 -7.78 -13.38
N PRO A 50 8.37 -8.01 -14.27
CA PRO A 50 9.72 -7.49 -14.08
C PRO A 50 9.74 -5.99 -13.81
N ASP A 51 10.54 -5.57 -12.83
CA ASP A 51 10.73 -4.19 -12.38
C ASP A 51 9.47 -3.48 -11.82
N LYS A 52 8.32 -4.16 -11.70
CA LYS A 52 7.13 -3.63 -11.03
C LYS A 52 7.46 -3.09 -9.63
N GLY A 53 8.26 -3.83 -8.87
CA GLY A 53 8.67 -3.42 -7.52
C GLY A 53 9.40 -2.08 -7.51
N LYS A 54 10.29 -1.84 -8.48
CA LYS A 54 11.00 -0.56 -8.63
C LYS A 54 10.03 0.56 -8.99
N VAL A 55 9.18 0.35 -9.99
CA VAL A 55 8.22 1.38 -10.45
C VAL A 55 7.29 1.81 -9.32
N LEU A 56 6.68 0.86 -8.62
CA LEU A 56 5.74 1.17 -7.52
C LEU A 56 6.43 1.85 -6.32
N ASN A 57 7.64 1.42 -5.98
CA ASN A 57 8.41 2.07 -4.93
C ASN A 57 8.75 3.51 -5.31
N GLN A 58 9.22 3.77 -6.54
CA GLN A 58 9.53 5.13 -6.99
C GLN A 58 8.29 6.03 -7.08
N ILE A 59 7.13 5.50 -7.48
CA ILE A 59 5.85 6.25 -7.42
C ILE A 59 5.53 6.63 -5.98
N SER A 60 5.74 5.72 -5.02
CA SER A 60 5.52 6.00 -3.61
C SER A 60 6.46 7.10 -3.12
N VAL A 61 7.76 7.01 -3.43
CA VAL A 61 8.76 8.03 -3.08
C VAL A 61 8.41 9.40 -3.66
N PHE A 62 7.96 9.46 -4.91
CA PHE A 62 7.46 10.68 -5.52
C PHE A 62 6.33 11.30 -4.70
N TRP A 63 5.30 10.51 -4.34
CA TRP A 63 4.15 11.02 -3.58
C TRP A 63 4.51 11.42 -2.16
N PHE A 64 5.37 10.67 -1.47
CA PHE A 64 5.85 11.07 -0.15
C PHE A 64 6.50 12.45 -0.20
N LYS A 65 7.37 12.69 -1.19
CA LYS A 65 8.01 13.99 -1.41
C LYS A 65 7.01 15.10 -1.71
N GLN A 66 6.01 14.85 -2.55
CA GLN A 66 4.96 15.85 -2.84
C GLN A 66 4.17 16.26 -1.59
N MET A 67 4.01 15.35 -0.63
CA MET A 67 3.17 15.54 0.55
C MET A 67 3.94 16.00 1.80
N GLU A 68 5.27 16.14 1.75
CA GLU A 68 6.12 16.48 2.90
C GLU A 68 5.69 17.76 3.63
N ASN A 69 5.21 18.76 2.89
CA ASN A 69 4.74 20.03 3.46
C ASN A 69 3.33 19.96 4.07
N ILE A 70 2.61 18.85 3.85
CA ILE A 70 1.22 18.65 4.30
C ILE A 70 1.19 17.71 5.49
N VAL A 71 1.93 16.59 5.43
CA VAL A 71 1.90 15.55 6.46
C VAL A 71 3.25 14.87 6.59
N LYS A 72 3.65 14.55 7.82
CA LYS A 72 4.85 13.75 8.09
C LYS A 72 4.66 12.33 7.57
N ASN A 73 5.73 11.73 7.07
CA ASN A 73 5.74 10.34 6.62
C ASN A 73 6.84 9.52 7.34
N HIS A 74 6.83 8.21 7.10
CA HIS A 74 7.72 7.28 7.77
C HIS A 74 9.10 7.08 7.12
N ILE A 75 9.39 7.71 5.97
CA ILE A 75 10.67 7.49 5.28
C ILE A 75 11.83 8.01 6.14
N ILE A 76 12.86 7.19 6.29
CA ILE A 76 14.18 7.58 6.79
C ILE A 76 15.09 7.87 5.59
N THR A 77 15.24 6.90 4.69
CA THR A 77 16.01 7.05 3.46
C THR A 77 15.60 6.02 2.41
N THR A 78 15.80 6.37 1.14
CA THR A 78 15.67 5.46 -0.01
C THR A 78 17.02 5.21 -0.69
N ASN A 79 18.09 5.79 -0.15
CA ASN A 79 19.44 5.59 -0.63
C ASN A 79 20.01 4.31 -0.01
N VAL A 80 20.23 3.29 -0.84
CA VAL A 80 20.74 2.00 -0.40
C VAL A 80 22.12 2.12 0.27
N ASN A 81 22.90 3.14 -0.09
CA ASN A 81 24.18 3.42 0.54
C ASN A 81 24.05 3.92 1.99
N GLU A 82 22.86 4.26 2.45
CA GLU A 82 22.57 4.67 3.82
C GLU A 82 21.88 3.55 4.64
N TYR A 83 21.65 2.37 4.05
CA TYR A 83 21.10 1.23 4.78
C TYR A 83 22.12 0.61 5.74
N PRO A 84 21.67 -0.16 6.76
CA PRO A 84 22.56 -0.92 7.64
C PRO A 84 23.49 -1.87 6.87
N GLU A 85 24.64 -2.19 7.46
CA GLU A 85 25.74 -2.93 6.82
C GLU A 85 25.31 -4.32 6.34
N GLU A 86 24.43 -5.00 7.08
CA GLU A 86 23.91 -6.31 6.74
C GLU A 86 23.10 -6.34 5.43
N PHE A 87 22.59 -5.19 4.97
CA PHE A 87 21.86 -5.07 3.70
C PHE A 87 22.77 -4.69 2.51
N LYS A 88 24.01 -4.25 2.74
CA LYS A 88 24.94 -3.83 1.68
C LYS A 88 25.22 -4.93 0.64
N PRO A 89 25.38 -6.21 1.01
CA PRO A 89 25.58 -7.29 0.03
C PRO A 89 24.42 -7.42 -0.98
N TYR A 90 23.24 -6.92 -0.63
CA TYR A 90 22.03 -7.00 -1.44
C TYR A 90 21.69 -5.70 -2.17
N SER A 91 22.65 -4.75 -2.25
CA SER A 91 22.38 -3.40 -2.75
C SER A 91 21.73 -3.38 -4.14
N ASP A 92 22.23 -4.20 -5.08
CA ASP A 92 21.69 -4.30 -6.43
C ASP A 92 20.25 -4.84 -6.46
N ALA A 93 19.93 -5.74 -5.53
CA ALA A 93 18.59 -6.29 -5.37
C ALA A 93 17.63 -5.26 -4.76
N LEU A 94 18.14 -4.39 -3.88
CA LEU A 94 17.37 -3.41 -3.13
C LEU A 94 17.17 -2.08 -3.87
N ASP A 95 18.06 -1.74 -4.80
CA ASP A 95 18.05 -0.45 -5.50
C ASP A 95 16.70 -0.15 -6.15
N LYS A 96 16.24 1.08 -5.91
CA LYS A 96 14.96 1.65 -6.38
C LYS A 96 13.69 0.95 -5.96
N ARG A 97 13.74 -0.24 -5.34
CA ARG A 97 12.57 -1.02 -4.92
C ARG A 97 12.39 -1.13 -3.41
N SER A 98 13.24 -0.47 -2.62
CA SER A 98 13.20 -0.50 -1.17
C SER A 98 13.21 0.89 -0.55
N MET A 99 12.86 0.96 0.73
CA MET A 99 12.97 2.14 1.58
C MET A 99 13.19 1.73 3.04
N LEU A 100 14.07 2.43 3.74
CA LEU A 100 14.21 2.32 5.18
C LEU A 100 13.21 3.28 5.83
N VAL A 101 12.39 2.77 6.75
CA VAL A 101 11.28 3.51 7.35
C VAL A 101 11.26 3.38 8.87
N LYS A 102 10.66 4.36 9.52
CA LYS A 102 10.38 4.35 10.96
C LYS A 102 9.36 3.24 11.27
N LYS A 103 9.55 2.56 12.41
CA LYS A 103 8.50 1.73 13.02
C LYS A 103 7.33 2.64 13.42
N ALA A 104 6.11 2.17 13.19
CA ALA A 104 4.89 2.88 13.52
C ALA A 104 3.80 1.88 13.87
N ASP A 105 2.91 2.24 14.80
CA ASP A 105 1.71 1.49 15.13
C ASP A 105 0.59 1.94 14.17
N PRO A 106 0.22 1.13 13.16
CA PRO A 106 -0.76 1.55 12.16
C PRO A 106 -2.15 1.64 12.78
N LEU A 107 -2.93 2.65 12.39
CA LEU A 107 -4.36 2.68 12.70
C LEU A 107 -5.05 1.46 12.04
N PRO A 108 -6.02 0.82 12.72
CA PRO A 108 -6.74 -0.35 12.21
C PRO A 108 -7.83 0.03 11.17
N ILE A 109 -7.59 1.08 10.38
CA ILE A 109 -8.55 1.69 9.46
C ILE A 109 -7.86 1.92 8.12
N GLU A 110 -8.53 1.54 7.04
CA GLU A 110 -8.11 1.92 5.69
C GLU A 110 -8.72 3.30 5.33
N CYS A 111 -7.85 4.29 5.15
CA CYS A 111 -8.23 5.67 4.89
C CYS A 111 -8.49 5.91 3.40
N ILE A 112 -9.66 5.47 2.89
CA ILE A 112 -9.98 5.53 1.46
C ILE A 112 -10.62 6.88 1.12
N VAL A 113 -10.14 7.51 0.04
CA VAL A 113 -10.73 8.72 -0.55
C VAL A 113 -11.22 8.41 -1.96
N ARG A 114 -12.47 8.78 -2.28
CA ARG A 114 -13.11 8.55 -3.58
C ARG A 114 -13.42 9.87 -4.27
N GLY A 115 -12.81 10.12 -5.43
CA GLY A 115 -13.19 11.22 -6.33
C GLY A 115 -14.19 10.80 -7.42
N TYR A 116 -14.36 9.50 -7.63
CA TYR A 116 -15.23 8.89 -8.63
C TYR A 116 -15.95 7.69 -8.01
N ILE A 117 -17.19 7.43 -8.44
CA ILE A 117 -17.98 6.31 -7.95
C ILE A 117 -17.66 5.02 -8.73
N THR A 118 -17.01 4.07 -8.08
CA THR A 118 -16.61 2.78 -8.70
C THR A 118 -16.41 1.70 -7.62
N GLY A 119 -16.20 0.45 -8.05
CA GLY A 119 -15.92 -0.69 -7.18
C GLY A 119 -16.97 -0.88 -6.07
N SER A 120 -16.51 -1.17 -4.85
CA SER A 120 -17.41 -1.40 -3.70
C SER A 120 -18.31 -0.20 -3.39
N GLY A 121 -17.86 1.03 -3.67
CA GLY A 121 -18.69 2.22 -3.54
C GLY A 121 -19.86 2.23 -4.53
N TRP A 122 -19.61 1.88 -5.79
CA TRP A 122 -20.66 1.75 -6.80
C TRP A 122 -21.67 0.64 -6.44
N SER A 123 -21.18 -0.52 -6.00
CA SER A 123 -22.06 -1.62 -5.57
C SER A 123 -22.96 -1.24 -4.38
N SER A 124 -22.45 -0.47 -3.42
CA SER A 124 -23.25 0.04 -2.29
C SER A 124 -24.28 1.09 -2.75
N TYR A 125 -23.87 2.04 -3.59
CA TYR A 125 -24.77 3.05 -4.15
C TYR A 125 -25.92 2.44 -4.97
N GLN A 126 -25.66 1.42 -5.78
CA GLN A 126 -26.72 0.74 -6.55
C GLN A 126 -27.77 0.07 -5.65
N LYS A 127 -27.35 -0.46 -4.49
CA LYS A 127 -28.24 -1.15 -3.55
C LYS A 127 -29.00 -0.19 -2.64
N GLU A 128 -28.31 0.81 -2.11
CA GLU A 128 -28.80 1.61 -0.98
C GLU A 128 -28.83 3.13 -1.26
N GLY A 129 -28.23 3.59 -2.35
CA GLY A 129 -28.14 5.00 -2.70
C GLY A 129 -27.11 5.80 -1.88
N HIS A 130 -26.25 5.12 -1.12
CA HIS A 130 -25.21 5.74 -0.31
C HIS A 130 -23.91 4.94 -0.33
N VAL A 131 -22.83 5.53 0.20
CA VAL A 131 -21.54 4.86 0.43
C VAL A 131 -21.05 5.22 1.84
N CYS A 132 -20.78 4.23 2.69
CA CYS A 132 -20.36 4.46 4.09
C CYS A 132 -21.32 5.40 4.86
N GLY A 133 -22.63 5.24 4.64
CA GLY A 133 -23.68 6.12 5.20
C GLY A 133 -23.85 7.48 4.50
N ILE A 134 -22.97 7.86 3.58
CA ILE A 134 -23.02 9.13 2.84
C ILE A 134 -23.98 8.99 1.66
N LYS A 135 -25.16 9.62 1.73
CA LYS A 135 -26.14 9.63 0.65
C LYS A 135 -25.59 10.35 -0.59
N LEU A 136 -25.76 9.74 -1.75
CA LEU A 136 -25.32 10.29 -3.02
C LEU A 136 -26.51 10.81 -3.86
N PRO A 137 -26.27 11.77 -4.77
CA PRO A 137 -27.28 12.20 -5.73
C PRO A 137 -27.81 11.02 -6.55
N LYS A 138 -29.11 11.04 -6.88
CA LYS A 138 -29.71 10.05 -7.78
C LYS A 138 -29.17 10.23 -9.20
N GLY A 139 -29.18 9.14 -9.96
CA GLY A 139 -28.88 9.17 -11.39
C GLY A 139 -27.39 9.09 -11.75
N LEU A 140 -26.51 8.94 -10.77
CA LEU A 140 -25.10 8.61 -11.04
C LEU A 140 -24.99 7.31 -11.85
N LYS A 141 -24.05 7.30 -12.79
CA LYS A 141 -23.61 6.15 -13.57
C LYS A 141 -22.28 5.63 -13.04
N GLU A 142 -21.94 4.42 -13.42
CA GLU A 142 -20.67 3.81 -13.04
C GLU A 142 -19.49 4.66 -13.54
N SER A 143 -18.54 4.92 -12.65
CA SER A 143 -17.35 5.76 -12.89
C SER A 143 -17.63 7.26 -13.04
N ASP A 144 -18.82 7.75 -12.68
CA ASP A 144 -19.08 9.19 -12.63
C ASP A 144 -18.19 9.91 -11.59
N LYS A 145 -17.84 11.15 -11.89
CA LYS A 145 -17.12 12.03 -10.95
C LYS A 145 -18.06 12.46 -9.83
N LEU A 146 -17.58 12.37 -8.59
CA LEU A 146 -18.29 12.89 -7.42
C LEU A 146 -18.12 14.41 -7.33
N GLU A 147 -19.14 15.10 -6.81
CA GLU A 147 -19.12 16.56 -6.64
C GLU A 147 -17.95 17.02 -5.74
N GLN A 148 -17.70 16.25 -4.68
CA GLN A 148 -16.54 16.41 -3.81
C GLN A 148 -15.93 15.03 -3.49
N PRO A 149 -14.61 14.95 -3.24
CA PRO A 149 -13.99 13.73 -2.76
C PRO A 149 -14.63 13.28 -1.43
N LEU A 150 -14.94 11.99 -1.32
CA LEU A 150 -15.52 11.40 -0.12
C LEU A 150 -14.48 10.59 0.63
N PHE A 151 -14.39 10.78 1.95
CA PHE A 151 -13.69 9.85 2.83
C PHE A 151 -14.62 8.70 3.20
N THR A 152 -14.21 7.47 2.87
CA THR A 152 -15.05 6.27 2.98
C THR A 152 -14.26 5.17 3.68
N PRO A 153 -14.09 5.24 4.99
CA PRO A 153 -13.21 4.33 5.73
C PRO A 153 -13.70 2.88 5.62
N SER A 154 -12.77 1.95 5.75
CA SER A 154 -13.10 0.54 5.99
C SER A 154 -12.28 0.00 7.16
N THR A 155 -12.80 -1.03 7.83
CA THR A 155 -11.99 -1.81 8.76
C THR A 155 -10.84 -2.46 8.02
N LYS A 156 -9.74 -2.70 8.73
CA LYS A 156 -8.64 -3.52 8.24
C LYS A 156 -8.88 -4.97 8.67
N ALA A 157 -9.34 -5.82 7.76
CA ALA A 157 -9.60 -7.22 8.07
C ALA A 157 -8.30 -8.05 8.18
N GLU A 158 -8.36 -9.19 8.87
CA GLU A 158 -7.25 -10.14 8.89
C GLU A 158 -7.04 -10.80 7.51
N VAL A 159 -5.89 -11.43 7.31
CA VAL A 159 -5.53 -12.03 6.02
C VAL A 159 -6.49 -13.17 5.68
N GLY A 160 -7.38 -12.95 4.70
CA GLY A 160 -8.36 -13.92 4.24
C GLY A 160 -9.80 -13.40 4.26
N ASP A 161 -10.04 -12.32 5.00
CA ASP A 161 -11.34 -11.66 5.08
C ASP A 161 -11.38 -10.37 4.23
N HIS A 162 -12.59 -9.91 3.92
CA HIS A 162 -12.80 -8.67 3.17
C HIS A 162 -12.95 -7.48 4.10
N ASP A 163 -12.28 -6.37 3.77
CA ASP A 163 -12.45 -5.09 4.45
C ASP A 163 -13.92 -4.64 4.39
N ILE A 164 -14.45 -4.18 5.52
CA ILE A 164 -15.85 -3.77 5.65
C ILE A 164 -15.90 -2.25 5.65
N ASN A 165 -16.65 -1.67 4.71
CA ASN A 165 -16.93 -0.23 4.69
C ASN A 165 -17.65 0.16 6.00
N ILE A 166 -17.12 1.16 6.70
CA ILE A 166 -17.67 1.70 7.94
C ILE A 166 -18.00 3.18 7.76
N SER A 167 -18.92 3.68 8.57
CA SER A 167 -19.20 5.11 8.65
C SER A 167 -18.04 5.87 9.32
N PHE A 168 -18.06 7.19 9.23
CA PHE A 168 -17.08 8.03 9.91
C PHE A 168 -17.15 7.90 11.43
N ASP A 169 -18.35 7.72 12.00
CA ASP A 169 -18.54 7.61 13.46
C ASP A 169 -18.06 6.27 14.02
N GLU A 170 -17.97 5.24 13.17
CA GLU A 170 -17.47 3.91 13.52
C GLU A 170 -15.93 3.79 13.39
N ALA A 171 -15.29 4.75 12.72
CA ALA A 171 -13.85 4.80 12.46
C ALA A 171 -13.11 5.51 13.61
#